data_AF-A0A1Y1VSN3-F1
#
_entry.id   AF-A0A1Y1VSN3-F1
#
_cell.length_a   1.000
_cell.length_b   1.000
_cell.length_c   1.000
_cell.angle_alpha   90.00
_cell.angle_beta   90.00
_cell.angle_gamma   90.00
#
_symmetry.space_group_name_H-M   'P 1'
#
loop_
_entity.id
_entity.type
_entity.pdbx_description
1 polymer ?
#
loop_
_entity_poly.entity_id
_entity_poly.type
_entity_poly.pdbx_seq_one_letter_code
_entity_poly.pdbx_strand_id
1 'polypeptide(L)'
;MTTVRELYGGAMTMQVPSGMVDISEFRQVPDNQEVFCDTSTDRSLIIEILEAVPQPGMQAIEYHFAQLANANDAAESEIVETTETNGMFALAGRQQAGKFNQQGTQCVAVLLALQRIPENDADVLITMNVP
;
A
#
# COMPACT_ATOMS: atom_id res chain seq x y z
N MET A 1 -12.46 -15.54 0.14
CA MET A 1 -13.39 -14.95 -0.84
C MET A 1 -13.09 -13.47 -0.94
N THR A 2 -13.34 -12.85 -2.09
CA THR A 2 -13.20 -11.41 -2.32
C THR A 2 -14.56 -10.82 -2.68
N THR A 3 -14.74 -9.53 -2.42
CA THR A 3 -15.93 -8.75 -2.76
C THR A 3 -15.51 -7.53 -3.58
N VAL A 4 -16.29 -7.17 -4.60
CA VAL A 4 -16.04 -5.94 -5.36
C VAL A 4 -16.42 -4.73 -4.48
N ARG A 5 -15.51 -3.76 -4.41
CA ARG A 5 -15.70 -2.47 -3.74
C ARG A 5 -15.55 -1.36 -4.77
N GLU A 6 -16.43 -0.36 -4.66
CA GLU A 6 -16.29 0.92 -5.33
C GLU A 6 -15.26 1.76 -4.56
N LEU A 7 -14.39 2.45 -5.28
CA LEU A 7 -13.36 3.34 -4.75
C LEU A 7 -13.60 4.74 -5.31
N TYR A 8 -13.33 5.77 -4.50
CA TYR A 8 -13.43 7.18 -4.89
C TYR A 8 -14.81 7.53 -5.47
N GLY A 9 -15.86 7.17 -4.74
CA GLY A 9 -17.25 7.44 -5.16
C GLY A 9 -17.68 6.69 -6.43
N GLY A 10 -17.07 5.54 -6.72
CA GLY A 10 -17.39 4.69 -7.87
C GLY A 10 -16.58 4.99 -9.12
N ALA A 11 -15.58 5.86 -9.06
CA ALA A 11 -14.67 6.11 -10.17
C ALA A 11 -13.80 4.89 -10.52
N MET A 12 -13.48 4.06 -9.53
CA MET A 12 -12.74 2.81 -9.70
C MET A 12 -13.41 1.66 -8.93
N THR A 13 -13.06 0.42 -9.29
CA THR A 13 -13.52 -0.77 -8.56
C THR A 13 -12.37 -1.73 -8.33
N MET A 14 -12.35 -2.38 -7.17
CA MET A 14 -11.32 -3.38 -6.83
C MET A 14 -11.94 -4.59 -6.13
N GLN A 15 -11.34 -5.78 -6.33
CA GLN A 15 -11.65 -6.94 -5.52
C GLN A 15 -10.88 -6.88 -4.19
N VAL A 16 -11.60 -6.74 -3.08
CA VAL A 16 -11.05 -6.66 -1.72
C VAL A 16 -11.40 -7.95 -0.96
N PRO A 17 -10.49 -8.52 -0.15
CA PRO A 17 -10.80 -9.65 0.72
C PRO A 17 -12.06 -9.39 1.57
N SER A 18 -13.01 -10.32 1.58
CA SER A 18 -14.32 -10.09 2.20
C SER A 18 -14.28 -9.87 3.72
N GLY A 19 -13.18 -10.20 4.39
CA GLY A 19 -12.98 -9.95 5.82
C GLY A 19 -12.48 -8.54 6.15
N MET A 20 -12.13 -7.74 5.15
CA MET A 20 -11.64 -6.38 5.35
C MET A 20 -12.80 -5.38 5.37
N VAL A 21 -12.78 -4.51 6.37
CA VAL A 21 -13.79 -3.48 6.62
C VAL A 21 -13.23 -2.12 6.21
N ASP A 22 -14.05 -1.33 5.51
CA ASP A 22 -13.72 0.06 5.19
C ASP A 22 -13.67 0.90 6.47
N ILE A 23 -12.54 1.55 6.72
CA ILE A 23 -12.37 2.33 7.94
C ILE A 23 -12.86 3.77 7.84
N SER A 24 -13.27 4.24 6.65
CA SER A 24 -13.85 5.56 6.43
C SER A 24 -15.16 5.75 7.23
N GLU A 25 -15.86 4.65 7.53
CA GLU A 25 -17.05 4.64 8.38
C GLU A 25 -16.74 5.01 9.85
N PHE A 26 -15.49 4.83 10.30
CA PHE A 26 -15.08 5.03 11.69
C PHE A 26 -14.23 6.28 11.88
N ARG A 27 -13.46 6.68 10.86
CA ARG A 27 -12.60 7.86 10.91
C ARG A 27 -12.49 8.51 9.54
N GLN A 28 -12.16 9.79 9.52
CA GLN A 28 -11.80 10.45 8.27
C GLN A 28 -10.52 9.82 7.69
N VAL A 29 -10.61 9.50 6.41
CA VAL A 29 -9.50 9.07 5.54
C VAL A 29 -9.30 10.20 4.52
N PRO A 30 -8.05 10.56 4.16
CA PRO A 30 -7.79 11.54 3.12
C PRO A 30 -8.52 11.22 1.80
N ASP A 31 -8.97 12.23 1.07
CA ASP A 31 -9.78 12.05 -0.14
C ASP A 31 -9.06 11.25 -1.25
N ASN A 32 -7.71 11.24 -1.23
CA ASN A 32 -6.88 10.48 -2.16
C ASN A 32 -6.59 9.03 -1.68
N GLN A 33 -7.15 8.62 -0.54
CA GLN A 33 -6.92 7.31 0.07
C GLN A 33 -8.22 6.54 0.29
N GLU A 34 -8.13 5.22 0.12
CA GLU A 34 -9.15 4.24 0.51
C GLU A 34 -8.47 3.21 1.40
N VAL A 35 -9.03 2.94 2.58
CA VAL A 35 -8.37 2.08 3.57
C VAL A 35 -9.32 1.02 4.09
N PHE A 36 -8.86 -0.23 4.02
CA PHE A 36 -9.57 -1.39 4.52
C PHE A 36 -8.71 -2.14 5.54
N CYS A 37 -9.31 -2.59 6.64
CA CYS A 37 -8.60 -3.31 7.70
C CYS A 37 -9.29 -4.63 8.05
N ASP A 38 -8.52 -5.66 8.36
CA ASP A 38 -9.00 -6.91 8.93
C ASP A 38 -8.77 -6.92 10.44
N THR A 39 -9.85 -6.85 11.21
CA THR A 39 -9.80 -6.77 12.68
C THR A 39 -9.35 -8.07 13.36
N SER A 40 -9.24 -9.17 12.61
CA SER A 40 -8.81 -10.48 13.13
C SER A 40 -7.32 -10.75 12.93
N THR A 41 -6.70 -10.07 11.97
CA THR A 41 -5.30 -10.32 11.56
C THR A 41 -4.41 -9.07 11.62
N ASP A 42 -4.96 -7.91 12.00
CA ASP A 42 -4.31 -6.60 11.97
C ASP A 42 -3.73 -6.22 10.60
N ARG A 43 -4.20 -6.87 9.53
CA ARG A 43 -3.82 -6.54 8.16
C ARG A 43 -4.54 -5.29 7.71
N SER A 44 -3.86 -4.47 6.91
CA SER A 44 -4.45 -3.31 6.27
C SER A 44 -4.15 -3.31 4.78
N LEU A 45 -5.16 -2.93 3.99
CA LEU A 45 -5.08 -2.68 2.55
C LEU A 45 -5.37 -1.19 2.34
N ILE A 46 -4.42 -0.48 1.74
CA ILE A 46 -4.49 0.94 1.46
C ILE A 46 -4.38 1.11 -0.05
N ILE A 47 -5.27 1.88 -0.65
CA ILE A 47 -5.17 2.33 -2.03
C ILE A 47 -5.02 3.84 -1.99
N GLU A 48 -3.98 4.36 -2.61
CA GLU A 48 -3.65 5.78 -2.59
C GLU A 48 -3.33 6.29 -3.99
N ILE A 49 -3.90 7.46 -4.33
CA ILE A 49 -3.54 8.20 -5.53
C ILE A 49 -2.45 9.20 -5.16
N LEU A 50 -1.30 9.07 -5.80
CA LEU A 50 -0.10 9.87 -5.63
C LEU A 50 0.26 10.60 -6.93
N GLU A 51 1.10 11.62 -6.82
CA GLU A 51 1.77 12.21 -7.99
C GLU A 51 2.75 11.18 -8.59
N ALA A 52 2.84 11.16 -9.92
CA ALA A 52 3.75 10.27 -10.61
C ALA A 52 5.20 10.59 -10.28
N VAL A 53 5.95 9.57 -9.85
CA VAL A 53 7.37 9.74 -9.56
C VAL A 53 8.19 9.74 -10.86
N PRO A 54 9.31 10.50 -10.91
CA PRO A 54 10.14 10.60 -12.11
C PRO A 54 10.87 9.30 -12.45
N GLN A 55 11.01 8.39 -11.50
CA GLN A 55 11.63 7.08 -11.68
C GLN A 55 10.82 6.23 -12.67
N PRO A 56 11.46 5.53 -13.62
CA PRO A 56 10.77 4.67 -14.57
C PRO A 56 10.60 3.23 -14.06
N GLY A 57 9.54 2.56 -14.51
CA GLY A 57 9.36 1.12 -14.34
C GLY A 57 9.46 0.65 -12.89
N MET A 58 10.26 -0.40 -12.65
CA MET A 58 10.50 -0.94 -11.30
C MET A 58 11.10 0.07 -10.31
N GLN A 59 11.88 1.04 -10.80
CA GLN A 59 12.48 2.04 -9.92
C GLN A 59 11.42 2.93 -9.26
N ALA A 60 10.23 3.06 -9.87
CA ALA A 60 9.12 3.80 -9.29
C ALA A 60 8.55 3.10 -8.04
N ILE A 61 8.30 1.79 -8.12
CA ILE A 61 7.77 1.03 -6.97
C ILE A 61 8.82 0.87 -5.86
N GLU A 62 10.09 0.70 -6.22
CA GLU A 62 11.20 0.69 -5.25
C GLU A 62 11.34 2.03 -4.53
N TYR A 63 11.16 3.14 -5.26
CA TYR A 63 11.15 4.47 -4.68
C TYR A 63 9.99 4.64 -3.69
N HIS A 64 8.76 4.29 -4.07
CA HIS A 64 7.60 4.32 -3.19
C HIS A 64 7.79 3.44 -1.94
N PHE A 65 8.35 2.25 -2.09
CA PHE A 65 8.69 1.38 -0.96
C PHE A 65 9.67 2.03 0.01
N ALA A 66 10.71 2.70 -0.50
CA ALA A 66 11.67 3.42 0.32
C ALA A 66 11.04 4.65 1.02
N GLN A 67 10.13 5.37 0.35
CA GLN A 67 9.39 6.47 0.98
C GLN A 67 8.50 5.96 2.12
N LEU A 68 7.81 4.83 1.92
CA LEU A 68 7.00 4.21 2.96
C LEU A 68 7.86 3.78 4.17
N ALA A 69 9.04 3.22 3.93
CA ALA A 69 9.99 2.88 5.00
C ALA A 69 10.39 4.11 5.80
N ASN A 70 10.69 5.22 5.10
CA ASN A 70 11.12 6.47 5.71
C ASN A 70 9.98 7.12 6.52
N ALA A 71 8.77 7.17 5.98
CA ALA A 71 7.60 7.71 6.65
C ALA A 71 7.22 6.93 7.93
N ASN A 72 7.57 5.64 7.98
CA ASN A 72 7.35 4.78 9.13
C ASN A 72 8.55 4.70 10.09
N ASP A 73 9.60 5.50 9.87
CA ASP A 73 10.86 5.44 10.63
C ASP A 73 11.40 3.99 10.75
N ALA A 74 11.32 3.23 9.65
CA ALA A 74 11.78 1.85 9.63
C ALA A 74 13.30 1.79 9.84
N ALA A 75 13.73 1.00 10.82
CA ALA A 75 15.15 0.79 11.14
C ALA A 75 15.85 -0.03 10.05
N GLU A 76 15.14 -1.02 9.50
CA GLU A 76 15.60 -1.86 8.40
C GLU A 76 14.49 -2.01 7.36
N SER A 77 14.87 -2.11 6.09
CA SER A 77 13.97 -2.31 4.97
C SER A 77 14.64 -3.22 3.93
N GLU A 78 13.96 -4.28 3.55
CA GLU A 78 14.46 -5.29 2.62
C GLU A 78 13.42 -5.57 1.54
N ILE A 79 13.86 -5.58 0.28
CA ILE A 79 13.05 -6.02 -0.85
C ILE A 79 13.29 -7.51 -1.04
N VAL A 80 12.21 -8.30 -1.02
CA VAL A 80 12.25 -9.76 -1.18
C VAL A 80 12.06 -10.15 -2.65
N GLU A 81 11.09 -9.53 -3.32
CA GLU A 81 10.73 -9.85 -4.71
C GLU A 81 10.15 -8.62 -5.40
N THR A 82 10.45 -8.48 -6.69
CA THR A 82 9.79 -7.52 -7.60
C THR A 82 9.34 -8.23 -8.87
N THR A 83 8.18 -7.85 -9.40
CA THR A 83 7.64 -8.45 -10.62
C THR A 83 6.74 -7.47 -11.37
N GLU A 84 6.66 -7.61 -12.69
CA GLU A 84 5.78 -6.83 -13.55
C GLU A 84 4.73 -7.76 -14.15
N THR A 85 3.46 -7.39 -14.03
CA THR A 85 2.37 -8.17 -14.61
C THR A 85 1.27 -7.26 -15.13
N ASN A 86 0.87 -7.46 -16.39
CA ASN A 86 -0.19 -6.70 -17.05
C ASN A 86 -0.02 -5.16 -16.95
N GLY A 87 1.23 -4.67 -17.00
CA GLY A 87 1.52 -3.24 -16.91
C GLY A 87 1.45 -2.65 -15.48
N MET A 88 1.29 -3.51 -14.46
CA MET A 88 1.48 -3.14 -13.06
C MET A 88 2.82 -3.66 -12.54
N PHE A 89 3.45 -2.86 -11.68
CA PHE A 89 4.63 -3.28 -10.94
C PHE A 89 4.19 -3.78 -9.56
N ALA A 90 4.79 -4.85 -9.07
CA ALA A 90 4.54 -5.40 -7.75
C ALA A 90 5.86 -5.63 -7.01
N LEU A 91 5.85 -5.42 -5.70
CA LEU A 91 7.00 -5.55 -4.82
C LEU A 91 6.55 -6.19 -3.51
N ALA A 92 7.25 -7.22 -3.08
CA ALA A 92 7.12 -7.79 -1.74
C ALA A 92 8.38 -7.45 -0.95
N GLY A 93 8.22 -6.89 0.25
CA GLY A 93 9.32 -6.49 1.10
C GLY A 93 9.00 -6.66 2.58
N ARG A 94 9.99 -6.37 3.42
CA ARG A 94 9.87 -6.36 4.88
C ARG A 94 10.41 -5.05 5.41
N GLN A 95 9.72 -4.50 6.40
CA GLN A 95 10.13 -3.28 7.09
C GLN A 95 10.11 -3.52 8.59
N GLN A 96 11.21 -3.18 9.26
CA GLN A 96 11.32 -3.22 10.71
C GLN A 96 10.96 -1.85 11.27
N ALA A 97 9.71 -1.69 11.69
CA ALA A 97 9.26 -0.44 12.29
C ALA A 97 9.66 -0.39 13.77
N GLY A 98 10.45 0.61 14.15
CA GLY A 98 10.72 0.93 15.55
C GLY A 98 9.72 1.96 16.03
N LYS A 99 8.63 1.56 16.69
CA LYS A 99 7.79 2.56 17.38
C LYS A 99 8.60 3.14 18.54
N PHE A 100 8.76 4.47 18.54
CA PHE A 100 9.28 5.23 19.68
C PHE A 100 8.73 4.63 20.98
N ASN A 101 9.63 4.14 21.84
CA ASN A 101 9.37 3.69 23.21
C ASN A 101 8.83 2.25 23.46
N GLN A 102 8.89 1.30 22.51
CA GLN A 102 8.67 -0.13 22.82
C GLN A 102 9.91 -0.99 22.55
N GLN A 103 10.26 -1.85 23.53
CA GLN A 103 11.25 -2.92 23.35
C GLN A 103 10.62 -4.02 22.49
N GLY A 104 10.74 -3.89 21.17
CA GLY A 104 10.32 -4.93 20.24
C GLY A 104 10.29 -4.40 18.81
N THR A 105 11.24 -4.81 17.99
CA THR A 105 11.23 -4.52 16.57
C THR A 105 10.11 -5.35 15.93
N GLN A 106 9.04 -4.70 15.46
CA GLN A 106 7.99 -5.40 14.71
C GLN A 106 8.38 -5.42 13.24
N CYS A 107 8.57 -6.62 12.70
CA CYS A 107 8.82 -6.82 11.28
C CYS A 107 7.48 -6.96 10.58
N VAL A 108 7.16 -6.01 9.71
CA VAL A 108 5.93 -6.00 8.91
C VAL A 108 6.29 -6.40 7.50
N ALA A 109 5.62 -7.42 6.96
CA ALA A 109 5.69 -7.69 5.54
C ALA A 109 4.79 -6.70 4.80
N VAL A 110 5.33 -6.09 3.75
CA VAL A 110 4.65 -5.07 2.95
C VAL A 110 4.60 -5.56 1.52
N LEU A 111 3.39 -5.67 0.98
CA LEU A 111 3.16 -5.96 -0.43
C LEU A 111 2.69 -4.67 -1.11
N LEU A 112 3.39 -4.25 -2.15
CA LEU A 112 3.04 -3.10 -2.96
C LEU A 112 2.63 -3.55 -4.36
N ALA A 113 1.65 -2.87 -4.92
CA ALA A 113 1.40 -2.85 -6.35
C ALA A 113 1.25 -1.40 -6.82
N LEU A 114 1.81 -1.10 -7.99
CA LEU A 114 1.85 0.23 -8.57
C LEU A 114 1.26 0.18 -9.98
N GLN A 115 0.20 0.94 -10.19
CA GLN A 115 -0.36 1.23 -11.51
C GLN A 115 -0.04 2.69 -11.86
N ARG A 116 0.74 2.89 -12.93
CA ARG A 116 1.04 4.22 -13.48
C ARG A 116 -0.14 4.70 -14.31
N ILE A 117 -0.55 5.96 -14.19
CA ILE A 117 -1.58 6.62 -15.01
C ILE A 117 -0.96 7.85 -15.68
N PRO A 118 -0.24 7.68 -16.81
CA PRO A 118 0.51 8.77 -17.45
C PRO A 118 -0.35 9.92 -17.95
N GLU A 119 -1.62 9.66 -18.29
CA GLU A 119 -2.56 10.67 -18.79
C GLU A 119 -2.90 11.74 -17.74
N ASN A 120 -2.69 11.42 -16.46
CA ASN A 120 -3.03 12.26 -15.32
C ASN A 120 -1.83 12.59 -14.43
N ASP A 121 -0.60 12.28 -14.87
CA ASP A 121 0.62 12.41 -14.07
C ASP A 121 0.47 11.80 -12.66
N ALA A 122 -0.18 10.63 -12.57
CA ALA A 122 -0.56 10.00 -11.31
C ALA A 122 -0.06 8.57 -11.19
N ASP A 123 0.22 8.17 -9.95
CA ASP A 123 0.56 6.82 -9.53
C ASP A 123 -0.53 6.31 -8.57
N VAL A 124 -1.14 5.16 -8.89
CA VAL A 124 -2.04 4.47 -7.96
C VAL A 124 -1.24 3.40 -7.23
N LEU A 125 -1.00 3.63 -5.94
CA LEU A 125 -0.23 2.74 -5.07
C LEU A 125 -1.19 1.93 -4.19
N ILE A 126 -1.06 0.61 -4.26
CA ILE A 126 -1.81 -0.34 -3.45
C ILE A 126 -0.82 -0.94 -2.45
N THR A 127 -1.08 -0.78 -1.16
CA THR A 127 -0.24 -1.28 -0.06
C THR A 127 -1.02 -2.27 0.78
N MET A 128 -0.47 -3.47 0.97
CA MET A 128 -0.95 -4.44 1.95
C MET A 128 0.09 -4.60 3.05
N ASN A 129 -0.26 -4.21 4.27
CA ASN A 129 0.55 -4.47 5.45
C ASN A 129 0.13 -5.78 6.09
N VAL A 130 1.11 -6.64 6.35
CA VAL A 130 0.95 -7.94 6.99
C VAL A 130 1.90 -7.99 8.20
N PRO A 131 1.40 -7.70 9.41
CA PRO A 131 2.16 -7.81 10.65
C PRO A 131 2.64 -9.24 10.95
#